data_AF-A0A6P6E2E5-F1
#
_entry.id   AF-A0A6P6E2E5-F1
#
_cell.length_a   1.000
_cell.length_b   1.000
_cell.length_c   1.000
_cell.angle_alpha   90.00
_cell.angle_beta   90.00
_cell.angle_gamma   90.00
#
_symmetry.space_group_name_H-M   'P 1'
#
loop_
_entity.id
_entity.type
_entity.pdbx_description
1 polymer ?
#
loop_
_entity_poly.entity_id
_entity_poly.type
_entity_poly.pdbx_seq_one_letter_code
_entity_poly.pdbx_strand_id
1 'polypeptide(L)'
;MAAKSSSDSDSGGAESNETNSKWLDAHYDPMANIHTFSSCLALADLHGDGENKLVVGDLGPGGRNPHLKVLKGPAVLAESPLPSLPAAVATFLMEQHDSRTPALALASGPCVYVYKNLRPYFKFTLPQLPPNPLEQDLWNQAKEDRIDPLTLKEMLEGIREKAEIPLSEQSLRFLQLELSDMEAFVNQNKSKTIKRQTVITTMTTLKKTLADEDAISCLVLGTENKGLLVIDPEAFTVLAEMDIPSVPVFLDASGQFDVEFELAAACRNGNIYILKRDSKHPKYSIELSIQPVGLVRVHKILVVGSTQESLHGFTHKGKRLWTVQMPAAIMTMNLLEQHSRGLQAVMVALANAEVRIYHDKVLLNVIRTPDPVTSLCFGRYGREDNTLIMTTRGGGLIIKILKRTAVFVEGTGEMGPPPAQATKISVPRKTRLYVDQTLREREAGTGMHQTFQTDLYLLRIRAARAYVQALESSLTPLSATSREPLKLHAVVQGLGPTFKLILHLQNTSTTRPALGLLVCFLYNEELYALPRAFFKVLVLREGQSTPLLSAHISMPVSEGLAAA
;
A
#
# COMPACT_ATOMS: atom_id res chain seq x y z
N MET A 1 -43.19 40.65 -23.69
CA MET A 1 -43.32 39.96 -22.39
C MET A 1 -43.00 38.48 -22.57
N ALA A 2 -42.41 37.92 -21.53
CA ALA A 2 -42.20 36.49 -21.25
C ALA A 2 -41.02 35.78 -21.95
N ALA A 3 -39.94 35.73 -21.17
CA ALA A 3 -38.84 34.78 -21.28
C ALA A 3 -39.33 33.33 -21.11
N LYS A 4 -38.69 32.38 -21.82
CA LYS A 4 -38.81 30.95 -21.56
C LYS A 4 -37.54 30.45 -20.87
N SER A 5 -37.75 29.95 -19.66
CA SER A 5 -36.84 29.25 -18.77
C SER A 5 -36.46 27.87 -19.31
N SER A 6 -35.20 27.50 -19.13
CA SER A 6 -34.64 26.17 -19.35
C SER A 6 -34.77 25.32 -18.08
N SER A 7 -35.48 24.20 -18.18
CA SER A 7 -35.45 23.10 -17.20
C SER A 7 -35.79 21.80 -17.93
N ASP A 8 -34.90 20.81 -17.83
CA ASP A 8 -35.13 19.35 -17.89
C ASP A 8 -33.73 18.70 -17.92
N SER A 9 -33.06 18.50 -16.78
CA SER A 9 -33.09 17.31 -15.91
C SER A 9 -32.83 15.99 -16.66
N ASP A 10 -31.55 15.69 -16.88
CA ASP A 10 -31.07 14.39 -17.34
C ASP A 10 -30.74 13.51 -16.12
N SER A 11 -31.75 12.79 -15.62
CA SER A 11 -31.66 11.88 -14.46
C SER A 11 -32.18 10.48 -14.79
N GLY A 12 -31.78 9.92 -15.94
CA GLY A 12 -32.32 8.66 -16.49
C GLY A 12 -31.32 7.50 -16.64
N GLY A 13 -30.09 7.59 -16.11
CA GLY A 13 -29.02 6.62 -16.41
C GLY A 13 -28.82 5.46 -15.42
N ALA A 14 -29.45 5.45 -14.25
CA ALA A 14 -29.07 4.56 -13.15
C ALA A 14 -29.91 3.28 -13.02
N GLU A 15 -31.18 3.26 -13.45
CA GLU A 15 -32.10 2.16 -13.13
C GLU A 15 -32.00 0.93 -14.06
N SER A 16 -31.33 1.03 -15.21
CA SER A 16 -31.31 -0.08 -16.20
C SER A 16 -30.27 -1.18 -15.94
N ASN A 17 -29.32 -1.00 -15.01
CA ASN A 17 -28.22 -1.95 -14.78
C ASN A 17 -28.44 -2.94 -13.62
N GLU A 18 -29.37 -2.69 -12.70
CA GLU A 18 -29.58 -3.57 -11.54
C GLU A 18 -30.27 -4.90 -11.91
N THR A 19 -31.19 -4.88 -12.88
CA THR A 19 -31.96 -6.06 -13.30
C THR A 19 -31.08 -7.13 -13.94
N ASN A 20 -29.99 -6.73 -14.61
CA ASN A 20 -29.04 -7.64 -15.27
C ASN A 20 -27.83 -8.01 -14.39
N SER A 21 -27.79 -7.53 -13.14
CA SER A 21 -26.73 -7.89 -12.20
C SER A 21 -26.80 -9.38 -11.84
N LYS A 22 -25.65 -10.06 -11.83
CA LYS A 22 -25.51 -11.46 -11.36
C LYS A 22 -25.65 -11.58 -9.84
N TRP A 23 -25.54 -10.47 -9.13
CA TRP A 23 -25.55 -10.37 -7.68
C TRP A 23 -26.84 -9.70 -7.18
N LEU A 24 -27.31 -10.16 -6.03
CA LEU A 24 -28.35 -9.52 -5.23
C LEU A 24 -27.68 -8.75 -4.10
N ASP A 25 -28.09 -7.51 -3.90
CA ASP A 25 -27.69 -6.71 -2.74
C ASP A 25 -28.53 -7.10 -1.53
N ALA A 26 -27.92 -7.89 -0.64
CA ALA A 26 -28.63 -8.42 0.54
C ALA A 26 -28.59 -7.43 1.71
N HIS A 27 -27.45 -6.80 1.95
CA HIS A 27 -27.28 -5.83 3.02
C HIS A 27 -26.10 -4.90 2.76
N TYR A 28 -26.26 -3.62 3.11
CA TYR A 28 -25.19 -2.65 3.16
C TYR A 28 -25.31 -1.81 4.43
N ASP A 29 -24.31 -1.90 5.30
CA ASP A 29 -24.22 -1.10 6.51
C ASP A 29 -22.88 -0.33 6.52
N PRO A 30 -22.88 0.97 6.18
CA PRO A 30 -21.67 1.78 6.21
C PRO A 30 -21.15 2.07 7.63
N MET A 31 -21.94 1.82 8.68
CA MET A 31 -21.63 2.18 10.07
C MET A 31 -21.29 0.97 10.95
N ALA A 32 -21.08 -0.21 10.34
CA ALA A 32 -20.76 -1.45 11.05
C ALA A 32 -19.45 -1.38 11.87
N ASN A 33 -18.54 -0.47 11.50
CA ASN A 33 -17.26 -0.23 12.17
C ASN A 33 -16.41 -1.51 12.34
N ILE A 34 -16.24 -2.24 11.22
CA ILE A 34 -15.47 -3.49 11.16
C ILE A 34 -14.16 -3.26 10.41
N HIS A 35 -13.02 -3.30 11.10
CA HIS A 35 -11.70 -3.10 10.51
C HIS A 35 -10.91 -4.41 10.51
N THR A 36 -10.87 -5.09 9.36
CA THR A 36 -10.26 -6.41 9.26
C THR A 36 -9.63 -6.67 7.89
N PHE A 37 -8.91 -7.79 7.78
CA PHE A 37 -8.31 -8.32 6.57
C PHE A 37 -8.95 -9.67 6.21
N SER A 38 -8.82 -10.10 4.96
CA SER A 38 -9.36 -11.38 4.49
C SER A 38 -8.84 -12.59 5.29
N SER A 39 -7.62 -12.53 5.84
CA SER A 39 -7.05 -13.59 6.70
C SER A 39 -7.74 -13.71 8.07
N CYS A 40 -8.46 -12.68 8.50
CA CYS A 40 -9.15 -12.60 9.79
C CYS A 40 -10.67 -12.77 9.64
N LEU A 41 -11.13 -13.29 8.50
CA LEU A 41 -12.52 -13.62 8.23
C LEU A 41 -12.70 -15.13 8.07
N ALA A 42 -13.75 -15.68 8.68
CA ALA A 42 -14.15 -17.07 8.46
C ALA A 42 -15.67 -17.23 8.48
N LEU A 43 -16.16 -18.25 7.78
CA LEU A 43 -17.57 -18.63 7.74
C LEU A 43 -17.72 -20.06 8.25
N ALA A 44 -18.53 -20.25 9.29
CA ALA A 44 -18.79 -21.58 9.83
C ALA A 44 -20.09 -21.65 10.63
N ASP A 45 -20.69 -22.84 10.69
CA ASP A 45 -21.78 -23.13 11.62
C ASP A 45 -21.24 -23.45 13.01
N LEU A 46 -21.06 -22.43 13.83
CA LEU A 46 -20.48 -22.57 15.17
C LEU A 46 -21.41 -23.27 16.19
N HIS A 47 -22.69 -23.44 15.88
CA HIS A 47 -23.68 -24.00 16.82
C HIS A 47 -24.28 -25.33 16.33
N GLY A 48 -24.03 -25.74 15.08
CA GLY A 48 -24.60 -26.95 14.50
C GLY A 48 -26.07 -26.81 14.12
N ASP A 49 -26.58 -25.58 13.96
CA ASP A 49 -27.97 -25.27 13.64
C ASP A 49 -28.24 -25.19 12.12
N GLY A 50 -27.23 -25.47 11.30
CA GLY A 50 -27.26 -25.35 9.84
C GLY A 50 -27.14 -23.90 9.35
N GLU A 51 -26.92 -22.94 10.25
CA GLU A 51 -26.83 -21.51 9.96
C GLU A 51 -25.39 -21.01 10.15
N ASN A 52 -24.69 -20.79 9.04
CA ASN A 52 -23.32 -20.30 9.06
C ASN A 52 -23.26 -18.86 9.57
N LYS A 53 -22.33 -18.62 10.48
CA LYS A 53 -22.08 -17.32 11.11
C LYS A 53 -20.77 -16.77 10.57
N LEU A 54 -20.67 -15.45 10.53
CA LEU A 54 -19.48 -14.74 10.08
C LEU A 54 -18.65 -14.44 11.31
N VAL A 55 -17.40 -14.88 11.29
CA VAL A 55 -16.44 -14.58 12.35
C VAL A 55 -15.45 -13.58 11.84
N VAL A 56 -15.23 -12.54 12.64
CA VAL A 56 -14.34 -11.42 12.31
C VAL A 56 -13.37 -11.19 13.46
N GLY A 57 -12.08 -11.33 13.18
CA GLY A 57 -11.03 -10.74 13.99
C GLY A 57 -10.93 -9.26 13.69
N ASP A 58 -11.64 -8.43 14.45
CA ASP A 58 -11.65 -6.98 14.30
C ASP A 58 -10.42 -6.38 14.97
N LEU A 59 -9.67 -5.58 14.22
CA LEU A 59 -8.50 -4.84 14.69
C LEU A 59 -8.91 -3.58 15.48
N GLY A 60 -10.15 -3.13 15.27
CA GLY A 60 -10.66 -1.87 15.77
C GLY A 60 -10.11 -0.64 15.01
N PRO A 61 -10.72 0.53 15.22
CA PRO A 61 -10.33 1.75 14.53
C PRO A 61 -8.90 2.15 14.90
N GLY A 62 -8.03 2.27 13.90
CA GLY A 62 -6.62 2.59 14.11
C GLY A 62 -5.81 1.50 14.82
N GLY A 63 -6.28 0.24 14.83
CA GLY A 63 -5.59 -0.89 15.46
C GLY A 63 -5.63 -0.86 16.99
N ARG A 64 -6.67 -0.25 17.56
CA ARG A 64 -6.89 -0.18 19.01
C ARG A 64 -8.10 -1.01 19.38
N ASN A 65 -8.04 -1.66 20.55
CA ASN A 65 -9.12 -2.48 21.10
C ASN A 65 -9.55 -3.62 20.16
N PRO A 66 -8.68 -4.63 19.91
CA PRO A 66 -9.05 -5.75 19.06
C PRO A 66 -10.15 -6.59 19.72
N HIS A 67 -11.13 -7.01 18.92
CA HIS A 67 -12.27 -7.82 19.36
C HIS A 67 -12.53 -8.95 18.37
N LEU A 68 -12.98 -10.09 18.89
CA LEU A 68 -13.60 -11.13 18.09
C LEU A 68 -15.09 -10.81 18.00
N LYS A 69 -15.57 -10.48 16.80
CA LYS A 69 -16.98 -10.24 16.50
C LYS A 69 -17.55 -11.45 15.76
N VAL A 70 -18.72 -11.91 16.16
CA VAL A 70 -19.46 -12.96 15.47
C VAL A 70 -20.81 -12.41 15.04
N LEU A 71 -21.10 -12.48 13.75
CA LEU A 71 -22.32 -11.95 13.15
C LEU A 71 -23.26 -13.09 12.74
N LYS A 72 -24.56 -12.83 12.95
CA LYS A 72 -25.67 -13.67 12.49
C LYS A 72 -26.61 -12.78 11.66
N GLY A 73 -26.62 -12.99 10.35
CA GLY A 73 -27.26 -12.06 9.42
C GLY A 73 -26.57 -10.69 9.42
N PRO A 74 -27.30 -9.57 9.51
CA PRO A 74 -26.65 -8.25 9.58
C PRO A 74 -26.20 -7.87 11.00
N ALA A 75 -26.66 -8.58 12.04
CA ALA A 75 -26.45 -8.19 13.43
C ALA A 75 -25.25 -8.91 14.08
N VAL A 76 -24.59 -8.22 15.01
CA VAL A 76 -23.56 -8.81 15.87
C VAL A 76 -24.23 -9.66 16.94
N LEU A 77 -23.88 -10.94 16.97
CA LEU A 77 -24.37 -11.94 17.93
C LEU A 77 -23.55 -11.93 19.22
N ALA A 78 -22.22 -11.86 19.10
CA ALA A 78 -21.30 -11.92 20.23
C ALA A 78 -20.03 -11.12 19.94
N GLU A 79 -19.51 -10.49 20.99
CA GLU A 79 -18.23 -9.79 20.98
C GLU A 79 -17.38 -10.25 22.15
N SER A 80 -16.10 -10.53 21.91
CA SER A 80 -15.13 -10.85 22.95
C SER A 80 -13.87 -10.02 22.77
N PRO A 81 -13.35 -9.36 23.81
CA PRO A 81 -12.07 -8.65 23.71
C PRO A 81 -10.93 -9.63 23.44
N LEU A 82 -9.94 -9.19 22.67
CA LEU A 82 -8.74 -9.96 22.35
C LEU A 82 -7.52 -9.41 23.10
N PRO A 83 -6.57 -10.28 23.53
CA PRO A 83 -5.37 -9.83 24.24
C PRO A 83 -4.42 -8.97 23.38
N SER A 84 -4.39 -9.23 22.08
CA SER A 84 -3.53 -8.55 21.10
C SER A 84 -4.19 -8.57 19.72
N LEU A 85 -3.56 -7.91 18.75
CA LEU A 85 -4.07 -7.88 17.38
C LEU A 85 -4.15 -9.31 16.79
N PRO A 86 -5.26 -9.69 16.15
CA PRO A 86 -5.37 -10.98 15.46
C PRO A 86 -4.58 -10.98 14.15
N ALA A 87 -3.83 -12.05 13.91
CA ALA A 87 -3.09 -12.28 12.68
C ALA A 87 -3.94 -13.03 11.63
N ALA A 88 -4.71 -14.03 12.09
CA ALA A 88 -5.58 -14.82 11.25
C ALA A 88 -6.68 -15.53 12.06
N VAL A 89 -7.76 -15.87 11.38
CA VAL A 89 -8.91 -16.61 11.88
C VAL A 89 -9.13 -17.82 10.97
N ALA A 90 -9.31 -18.99 11.54
CA ALA A 90 -9.66 -20.20 10.79
C ALA A 90 -10.66 -21.05 11.56
N THR A 91 -11.51 -21.76 10.82
CA THR A 91 -12.48 -22.71 11.37
C THR A 91 -12.08 -24.10 10.97
N PHE A 92 -12.07 -25.04 11.91
CA PHE A 92 -11.58 -26.40 11.68
C PHE A 92 -12.37 -27.40 12.53
N LEU A 93 -12.47 -28.63 12.03
CA LEU A 93 -13.11 -29.73 12.75
C LEU A 93 -12.04 -30.46 13.58
N MET A 94 -12.32 -30.63 14.87
CA MET A 94 -11.41 -31.28 15.81
C MET A 94 -11.62 -32.79 15.90
N GLU A 95 -12.87 -33.23 15.97
CA GLU A 95 -13.26 -34.62 16.25
C GLU A 95 -14.35 -35.06 15.27
N GLN A 96 -14.45 -36.37 15.01
CA GLN A 96 -15.50 -36.98 14.16
C GLN A 96 -16.77 -37.40 14.91
N HIS A 97 -16.85 -37.19 16.23
CA HIS A 97 -18.03 -37.61 17.03
C HIS A 97 -19.26 -36.70 16.84
N ASP A 98 -20.44 -37.21 17.23
CA ASP A 98 -21.80 -36.77 16.84
C ASP A 98 -22.12 -35.27 16.85
N SER A 99 -21.41 -34.44 17.63
CA SER A 99 -21.54 -32.98 17.56
C SER A 99 -20.57 -32.39 16.53
N ARG A 100 -20.99 -32.33 15.27
CA ARG A 100 -20.23 -31.87 14.09
C ARG A 100 -19.94 -30.36 14.05
N THR A 101 -19.83 -29.69 15.20
CA THR A 101 -19.63 -28.24 15.24
C THR A 101 -18.14 -27.89 15.07
N PRO A 102 -17.74 -27.13 14.03
CA PRO A 102 -16.37 -26.65 13.89
C PRO A 102 -15.93 -25.78 15.06
N ALA A 103 -14.69 -25.96 15.47
CA ALA A 103 -14.01 -25.07 16.40
C ALA A 103 -13.43 -23.87 15.64
N LEU A 104 -13.31 -22.76 16.34
CA LEU A 104 -12.71 -21.54 15.84
C LEU A 104 -11.29 -21.40 16.40
N ALA A 105 -10.29 -21.30 15.54
CA ALA A 105 -8.93 -20.91 15.88
C ALA A 105 -8.69 -19.44 15.57
N LEU A 106 -8.12 -18.72 16.53
CA LEU A 106 -7.70 -17.33 16.39
C LEU A 106 -6.21 -17.23 16.73
N ALA A 107 -5.39 -16.87 15.74
CA ALA A 107 -3.97 -16.60 15.95
C ALA A 107 -3.78 -15.14 16.40
N SER A 108 -3.17 -14.93 17.56
CA SER A 108 -2.84 -13.59 18.05
C SER A 108 -1.57 -13.59 18.87
N GLY A 109 -0.58 -12.79 18.44
CA GLY A 109 0.75 -12.79 19.02
C GLY A 109 1.40 -14.18 18.91
N PRO A 110 1.94 -14.74 20.00
CA PRO A 110 2.56 -16.07 20.01
C PRO A 110 1.59 -17.21 20.35
N CYS A 111 0.29 -16.94 20.42
CA CYS A 111 -0.72 -17.89 20.90
C CYS A 111 -1.81 -18.13 19.86
N VAL A 112 -2.34 -19.35 19.85
CA VAL A 112 -3.61 -19.68 19.16
C VAL A 112 -4.67 -19.91 20.23
N TYR A 113 -5.73 -19.12 20.16
CA TYR A 113 -6.90 -19.22 21.02
C TYR A 113 -7.96 -20.04 20.29
N VAL A 114 -8.38 -21.15 20.89
CA VAL A 114 -9.40 -22.03 20.33
C VAL A 114 -10.70 -21.80 21.07
N TYR A 115 -11.76 -21.54 20.33
CA TYR A 115 -13.11 -21.36 20.84
C TYR A 115 -14.00 -22.50 20.34
N LYS A 116 -14.70 -23.19 21.26
CA LYS A 116 -15.76 -24.15 20.93
C LYS A 116 -17.09 -23.53 21.36
N ASN A 117 -18.07 -23.48 20.46
CA ASN A 117 -19.38 -22.85 20.71
C ASN A 117 -19.26 -21.44 21.33
N LEU A 118 -18.40 -20.60 20.74
CA LEU A 118 -18.09 -19.23 21.18
C LEU A 118 -17.48 -19.07 22.58
N ARG A 119 -17.12 -20.17 23.25
CA ARG A 119 -16.46 -20.15 24.56
C ARG A 119 -14.97 -20.47 24.41
N PRO A 120 -14.08 -19.75 25.12
CA PRO A 120 -12.67 -20.11 25.18
C PRO A 120 -12.52 -21.57 25.64
N TYR A 121 -11.90 -22.40 24.81
CA TYR A 121 -11.73 -23.83 25.06
C TYR A 121 -10.28 -24.16 25.39
N PHE A 122 -9.34 -23.68 24.57
CA PHE A 122 -7.92 -23.98 24.75
C PHE A 122 -7.05 -22.81 24.30
N LYS A 123 -5.86 -22.69 24.91
CA LYS A 123 -4.82 -21.73 24.51
C LYS A 123 -3.55 -22.49 24.20
N PHE A 124 -3.23 -22.60 22.92
CA PHE A 124 -1.94 -23.10 22.47
C PHE A 124 -0.92 -21.94 22.47
N THR A 125 0.27 -22.18 23.01
CA THR A 125 1.37 -21.20 22.98
C THR A 125 2.52 -21.80 22.19
N LEU A 126 3.10 -21.02 21.26
CA LEU A 126 4.25 -21.48 20.50
C LEU A 126 5.40 -21.95 21.41
N PRO A 127 6.13 -23.01 21.04
CA PRO A 127 7.32 -23.45 21.76
C PRO A 127 8.33 -22.31 21.90
N GLN A 128 8.98 -22.22 23.07
CA GLN A 128 10.04 -21.23 23.28
C GLN A 128 11.28 -21.61 22.48
N LEU A 129 11.87 -20.62 21.83
CA LEU A 129 13.11 -20.78 21.09
C LEU A 129 14.30 -20.69 22.05
N PRO A 130 15.40 -21.41 21.78
CA PRO A 130 16.60 -21.29 22.59
C PRO A 130 17.18 -19.86 22.49
N PRO A 131 17.60 -19.25 23.61
CA PRO A 131 18.28 -17.96 23.60
C PRO A 131 19.68 -18.07 22.98
N ASN A 132 20.25 -16.95 22.57
CA ASN A 132 21.63 -16.92 22.09
C ASN A 132 22.58 -17.20 23.29
N PRO A 133 23.48 -18.19 23.21
CA PRO A 133 24.36 -18.53 24.32
C PRO A 133 25.28 -17.38 24.73
N LEU A 134 25.78 -16.61 23.77
CA LEU A 134 26.65 -15.45 24.06
C LEU A 134 25.89 -14.35 24.81
N GLU A 135 24.62 -14.14 24.45
CA GLU A 135 23.74 -13.20 25.17
C GLU A 135 23.51 -13.69 26.60
N GLN A 136 23.27 -14.99 26.78
CA GLN A 136 23.05 -15.59 28.09
C GLN A 136 24.28 -15.45 29.00
N ASP A 137 25.48 -15.65 28.46
CA ASP A 137 26.74 -15.47 29.21
C ASP A 137 26.93 -14.01 29.66
N LEU A 138 26.62 -13.04 28.80
CA LEU A 138 26.70 -11.62 29.15
C LEU A 138 25.74 -11.24 30.27
N TRP A 139 24.50 -11.70 30.21
CA TRP A 139 23.53 -11.45 31.28
C TRP A 139 23.90 -12.17 32.59
N ASN A 140 24.53 -13.35 32.51
CA ASN A 140 25.07 -14.02 33.69
C ASN A 140 26.23 -13.22 34.31
N GLN A 141 27.12 -12.65 33.50
CA GLN A 141 28.20 -11.77 33.98
C GLN A 141 27.65 -10.47 34.60
N ALA A 142 26.62 -9.88 34.01
CA ALA A 142 25.93 -8.72 34.56
C ALA A 142 25.18 -9.04 35.87
N LYS A 143 24.64 -10.27 36.01
CA LYS A 143 24.01 -10.74 37.25
C LYS A 143 25.00 -10.87 38.41
N GLU A 144 26.25 -11.18 38.10
CA GLU A 144 27.35 -11.28 39.06
C GLU A 144 28.11 -9.95 39.24
N ASP A 145 27.56 -8.85 38.70
CA ASP A 145 28.11 -7.50 38.75
C ASP A 145 29.57 -7.40 38.23
N ARG A 146 29.95 -8.30 37.30
CA ARG A 146 31.30 -8.35 36.69
C ARG A 146 31.46 -7.45 35.46
N ILE A 147 30.37 -6.92 34.94
CA ILE A 147 30.33 -6.12 33.71
C ILE A 147 29.56 -4.84 33.99
N ASP A 148 30.08 -3.71 33.51
CA ASP A 148 29.37 -2.44 33.57
C ASP A 148 28.30 -2.36 32.47
N PRO A 149 27.20 -1.59 32.69
CA PRO A 149 26.12 -1.50 31.72
C PRO A 149 26.54 -0.98 30.34
N LEU A 150 27.57 -0.13 30.27
CA LEU A 150 28.04 0.43 29.00
C LEU A 150 28.76 -0.64 28.18
N THR A 151 29.69 -1.38 28.78
CA THR A 151 30.34 -2.53 28.14
C THR A 151 29.32 -3.61 27.76
N LEU A 152 28.30 -3.88 28.59
CA LEU A 152 27.20 -4.79 28.23
C LEU A 152 26.51 -4.36 26.94
N LYS A 153 26.24 -3.05 26.78
CA LYS A 153 25.61 -2.49 25.58
C LYS A 153 26.50 -2.65 24.35
N GLU A 154 27.79 -2.33 24.45
CA GLU A 154 28.75 -2.51 23.35
C GLU A 154 28.89 -3.96 22.91
N MET A 155 28.96 -4.89 23.86
CA MET A 155 29.06 -6.33 23.57
C MET A 155 27.78 -6.89 22.94
N LEU A 156 26.60 -6.46 23.42
CA LEU A 156 25.32 -6.83 22.83
C LEU A 156 25.16 -6.27 21.41
N GLU A 157 25.65 -5.05 21.15
CA GLU A 157 25.72 -4.49 19.79
C GLU A 157 26.61 -5.33 18.87
N GLY A 158 27.78 -5.76 19.37
CA GLY A 158 28.65 -6.68 18.65
C GLY A 158 28.00 -8.03 18.31
N ILE A 159 27.18 -8.56 19.22
CA ILE A 159 26.39 -9.79 18.96
C ILE A 159 25.31 -9.52 17.92
N ARG A 160 24.61 -8.38 17.98
CA ARG A 160 23.55 -8.01 17.03
C ARG A 160 24.04 -8.00 15.59
N GLU A 161 25.26 -7.54 15.35
CA GLU A 161 25.83 -7.45 14.01
C GLU A 161 26.38 -8.79 13.49
N LYS A 162 26.93 -9.63 14.37
CA LYS A 162 27.73 -10.81 13.97
C LYS A 162 27.03 -12.14 14.15
N ALA A 163 26.05 -12.24 15.05
CA ALA A 163 25.43 -13.51 15.39
C ALA A 163 24.29 -13.87 14.44
N GLU A 164 24.22 -15.14 14.05
CA GLU A 164 23.12 -15.69 13.26
C GLU A 164 21.81 -15.77 14.06
N ILE A 165 21.92 -16.00 15.38
CA ILE A 165 20.78 -16.09 16.29
C ILE A 165 20.43 -14.69 16.80
N PRO A 166 19.19 -14.20 16.58
CA PRO A 166 18.79 -12.87 17.04
C PRO A 166 18.77 -12.78 18.57
N LEU A 167 19.03 -11.57 19.07
CA LEU A 167 18.90 -11.24 20.49
C LEU A 167 17.45 -11.38 20.98
N SER A 168 17.28 -11.55 22.30
CA SER A 168 15.96 -11.49 22.94
C SER A 168 15.37 -10.07 22.99
N GLU A 169 14.06 -9.98 23.19
CA GLU A 169 13.35 -8.70 23.40
C GLU A 169 13.92 -7.92 24.58
N GLN A 170 14.38 -8.61 25.63
CA GLN A 170 15.00 -7.98 26.81
C GLN A 170 16.28 -7.22 26.43
N SER A 171 17.16 -7.87 25.67
CA SER A 171 18.40 -7.25 25.21
C SER A 171 18.15 -6.15 24.19
N LEU A 172 17.21 -6.34 23.26
CA LEU A 172 16.83 -5.31 22.29
C LEU A 172 16.26 -4.07 22.98
N ARG A 173 15.41 -4.24 24.01
CA ARG A 173 14.89 -3.14 24.81
C ARG A 173 16.00 -2.42 25.57
N PHE A 174 16.99 -3.14 26.10
CA PHE A 174 18.14 -2.55 26.77
C PHE A 174 18.98 -1.68 25.83
N LEU A 175 19.22 -2.13 24.60
CA LEU A 175 19.99 -1.37 23.59
C LEU A 175 19.34 -0.02 23.25
N GLN A 176 18.00 0.06 23.32
CA GLN A 176 17.23 1.28 23.02
C GLN A 176 17.25 2.32 24.16
N LEU A 177 17.70 1.97 25.35
CA LEU A 177 17.70 2.88 26.50
C LEU A 177 18.84 3.91 26.43
N GLU A 178 18.58 5.08 27.00
CA GLU A 178 19.58 6.11 27.28
C GLU A 178 20.45 5.73 28.48
N LEU A 179 21.64 6.34 28.56
CA LEU A 179 22.67 5.99 29.57
C LEU A 179 22.16 6.10 31.02
N SER A 180 21.24 7.03 31.31
CA SER A 180 20.69 7.24 32.66
C SER A 180 19.86 6.06 33.17
N ASP A 181 19.18 5.36 32.27
CA ASP A 181 18.15 4.37 32.63
C ASP A 181 18.70 2.93 32.59
N MET A 182 19.93 2.77 32.11
CA MET A 182 20.57 1.46 31.90
C MET A 182 20.80 0.71 33.22
N GLU A 183 21.32 1.36 34.25
CA GLU A 183 21.60 0.72 35.54
C GLU A 183 20.31 0.21 36.21
N ALA A 184 19.26 1.04 36.22
CA ALA A 184 17.95 0.66 36.73
C ALA A 184 17.39 -0.55 35.97
N PHE A 185 17.51 -0.56 34.64
CA PHE A 185 17.02 -1.65 33.81
C PHE A 185 17.79 -2.96 34.04
N VAL A 186 19.12 -2.92 34.12
CA VAL A 186 19.95 -4.10 34.38
C VAL A 186 19.59 -4.69 35.74
N ASN A 187 19.53 -3.86 36.78
CA ASN A 187 19.19 -4.33 38.13
C ASN A 187 17.79 -4.98 38.21
N GLN A 188 16.83 -4.48 37.43
CA GLN A 188 15.48 -5.06 37.37
C GLN A 188 15.42 -6.40 36.60
N ASN A 189 16.28 -6.60 35.61
CA ASN A 189 16.16 -7.71 34.65
C ASN A 189 17.29 -8.75 34.74
N LYS A 190 18.39 -8.49 35.46
CA LYS A 190 19.53 -9.43 35.61
C LYS A 190 19.18 -10.74 36.30
N SER A 191 18.10 -10.77 37.09
CA SER A 191 17.59 -11.98 37.74
C SER A 191 16.60 -12.78 36.89
N LYS A 192 16.10 -12.21 35.78
CA LYS A 192 15.11 -12.86 34.91
C LYS A 192 15.81 -13.76 33.89
N THR A 193 15.23 -14.94 33.67
CA THR A 193 15.69 -15.84 32.62
C THR A 193 15.34 -15.26 31.26
N ILE A 194 16.32 -15.23 30.35
CA ILE A 194 16.11 -14.81 28.97
C ILE A 194 15.19 -15.81 28.29
N LYS A 195 14.10 -15.31 27.70
CA LYS A 195 13.15 -16.11 26.92
C LYS A 195 13.06 -15.54 25.52
N ARG A 196 13.08 -16.41 24.51
CA ARG A 196 12.80 -16.02 23.13
C ARG A 196 11.47 -16.64 22.72
N GLN A 197 10.54 -15.76 22.35
CA GLN A 197 9.24 -16.13 21.85
C GLN A 197 9.09 -15.53 20.46
N THR A 198 8.53 -16.31 19.53
CA THR A 198 8.22 -15.84 18.18
C THR A 198 6.73 -15.56 18.06
N VAL A 199 6.33 -14.83 17.03
CA VAL A 199 4.95 -14.40 16.78
C VAL A 199 4.40 -15.12 15.55
N ILE A 200 3.12 -15.47 15.58
CA ILE A 200 2.41 -16.04 14.44
C ILE A 200 2.08 -14.93 13.45
N THR A 201 2.47 -15.10 12.20
CA THR A 201 2.22 -14.12 11.12
C THR A 201 1.00 -14.47 10.28
N THR A 202 0.72 -15.77 10.11
CA THR A 202 -0.37 -16.25 9.25
C THR A 202 -0.77 -17.67 9.65
N MET A 203 -2.01 -18.06 9.33
CA MET A 203 -2.58 -19.36 9.67
C MET A 203 -3.51 -19.82 8.55
N THR A 204 -3.49 -21.12 8.27
CA THR A 204 -4.44 -21.77 7.36
C THR A 204 -4.78 -23.17 7.87
N THR A 205 -5.68 -23.87 7.19
CA THR A 205 -6.09 -25.24 7.54
C THR A 205 -5.64 -26.23 6.47
N LEU A 206 -5.30 -27.44 6.89
CA LEU A 206 -4.92 -28.56 6.02
C LEU A 206 -5.71 -29.78 6.45
N LYS A 207 -6.37 -30.46 5.51
CA LYS A 207 -7.12 -31.69 5.80
C LYS A 207 -6.18 -32.78 6.34
N LYS A 208 -6.57 -33.53 7.38
CA LYS A 208 -5.70 -34.52 8.02
C LYS A 208 -5.64 -35.83 7.24
N THR A 209 -6.77 -36.52 7.16
CA THR A 209 -6.84 -37.89 6.60
C THR A 209 -7.72 -37.97 5.35
N LEU A 210 -8.93 -37.40 5.40
CA LEU A 210 -9.89 -37.42 4.28
C LEU A 210 -9.89 -36.08 3.54
N ALA A 211 -10.22 -36.11 2.25
CA ALA A 211 -10.33 -34.92 1.40
C ALA A 211 -11.65 -34.14 1.59
N ASP A 212 -12.58 -34.68 2.38
CA ASP A 212 -13.94 -34.17 2.49
C ASP A 212 -13.99 -32.84 3.25
N GLU A 213 -15.02 -32.02 2.96
CA GLU A 213 -15.25 -30.76 3.66
C GLU A 213 -15.45 -30.98 5.17
N ASP A 214 -16.10 -32.08 5.53
CA ASP A 214 -16.38 -32.45 6.92
C ASP A 214 -15.24 -33.26 7.59
N ALA A 215 -14.08 -33.37 6.94
CA ALA A 215 -12.93 -34.06 7.52
C ALA A 215 -12.22 -33.19 8.58
N ILE A 216 -11.56 -33.87 9.52
CA ILE A 216 -10.68 -33.25 10.51
C ILE A 216 -9.58 -32.47 9.78
N SER A 217 -9.32 -31.24 10.23
CA SER A 217 -8.30 -30.36 9.64
C SER A 217 -7.24 -29.96 10.67
N CYS A 218 -5.98 -30.13 10.31
CA CYS A 218 -4.84 -29.59 11.04
C CYS A 218 -4.70 -28.08 10.82
N LEU A 219 -4.12 -27.40 11.82
CA LEU A 219 -3.76 -26.00 11.70
C LEU A 219 -2.32 -25.89 11.18
N VAL A 220 -2.10 -25.02 10.21
CA VAL A 220 -0.76 -24.69 9.70
C VAL A 220 -0.46 -23.25 10.06
N LEU A 221 0.59 -23.02 10.84
CA LEU A 221 1.02 -21.71 11.31
C LEU A 221 2.30 -21.27 10.61
N GLY A 222 2.35 -20.01 10.17
CA GLY A 222 3.59 -19.33 9.81
C GLY A 222 4.07 -18.44 10.95
N THR A 223 5.38 -18.45 11.20
CA THR A 223 5.99 -17.70 12.31
C THR A 223 7.00 -16.67 11.83
N GLU A 224 7.23 -15.64 12.65
CA GLU A 224 8.25 -14.62 12.41
C GLU A 224 9.68 -15.20 12.40
N ASN A 225 9.90 -16.36 13.03
CA ASN A 225 11.19 -17.06 13.04
C ASN A 225 11.43 -17.91 11.77
N LYS A 226 10.74 -17.59 10.66
CA LYS A 226 10.90 -18.26 9.36
C LYS A 226 10.65 -19.78 9.40
N GLY A 227 9.71 -20.20 10.23
CA GLY A 227 9.28 -21.60 10.35
C GLY A 227 7.79 -21.75 10.08
N LEU A 228 7.41 -22.89 9.51
CA LEU A 228 6.04 -23.38 9.42
C LEU A 228 5.82 -24.53 10.41
N LEU A 229 4.72 -24.48 11.14
CA LEU A 229 4.35 -25.48 12.13
C LEU A 229 3.00 -26.07 11.77
N VAL A 230 2.91 -27.39 11.70
CA VAL A 230 1.64 -28.11 11.56
C VAL A 230 1.22 -28.63 12.93
N ILE A 231 0.01 -28.29 13.37
CA ILE A 231 -0.50 -28.60 14.70
C ILE A 231 -1.62 -29.64 14.62
N ASP A 232 -1.58 -30.60 15.53
CA ASP A 232 -2.63 -31.60 15.69
C ASP A 232 -3.93 -30.97 16.18
N PRO A 233 -5.07 -31.19 15.48
CA PRO A 233 -6.35 -30.61 15.88
C PRO A 233 -6.86 -31.06 17.25
N GLU A 234 -6.47 -32.24 17.75
CA GLU A 234 -6.96 -32.77 19.04
C GLU A 234 -5.97 -32.53 20.18
N ALA A 235 -4.72 -32.97 20.01
CA ALA A 235 -3.70 -32.89 21.05
C ALA A 235 -3.06 -31.50 21.18
N PHE A 236 -3.22 -30.63 20.17
CA PHE A 236 -2.54 -29.34 20.06
C PHE A 236 -1.02 -29.45 20.22
N THR A 237 -0.43 -30.53 19.70
CA THR A 237 1.01 -30.76 19.64
C THR A 237 1.52 -30.44 18.22
N VAL A 238 2.82 -30.14 18.12
CA VAL A 238 3.46 -29.92 16.81
C VAL A 238 3.69 -31.26 16.13
N LEU A 239 3.02 -31.48 15.00
CA LEU A 239 3.15 -32.68 14.17
C LEU A 239 4.35 -32.60 13.23
N ALA A 240 4.58 -31.42 12.64
CA ALA A 240 5.69 -31.18 11.73
C ALA A 240 6.19 -29.74 11.84
N GLU A 241 7.50 -29.58 11.68
CA GLU A 241 8.18 -28.29 11.63
C GLU A 241 9.01 -28.23 10.34
N MET A 242 8.86 -27.13 9.61
CA MET A 242 9.54 -26.89 8.34
C MET A 242 10.18 -25.50 8.32
N ASP A 243 11.38 -25.42 7.75
CA ASP A 243 12.16 -24.19 7.68
C ASP A 243 12.01 -23.52 6.33
N ILE A 244 11.79 -22.20 6.34
CA ILE A 244 11.75 -21.37 5.13
C ILE A 244 12.82 -20.28 5.19
N PRO A 245 13.39 -19.83 4.05
CA PRO A 245 14.45 -18.81 4.07
C PRO A 245 14.02 -17.42 4.54
N SER A 246 12.71 -17.14 4.53
CA SER A 246 12.13 -15.83 4.84
C SER A 246 10.78 -15.95 5.55
N VAL A 247 10.35 -14.86 6.18
CA VAL A 247 9.12 -14.81 6.99
C VAL A 247 7.88 -14.95 6.11
N PRO A 248 7.01 -15.94 6.35
CA PRO A 248 5.76 -16.13 5.60
C PRO A 248 4.73 -15.06 5.98
N VAL A 249 3.98 -14.59 4.98
CA VAL A 249 2.88 -13.62 5.14
C VAL A 249 1.56 -14.21 4.66
N PHE A 250 1.57 -14.92 3.54
CA PHE A 250 0.40 -15.65 3.03
C PHE A 250 0.72 -17.14 2.95
N LEU A 251 -0.24 -17.94 3.38
CA LEU A 251 -0.15 -19.40 3.35
C LEU A 251 -1.36 -19.99 2.65
N ASP A 252 -1.09 -21.03 1.90
CA ASP A 252 -2.11 -21.79 1.21
C ASP A 252 -1.72 -23.28 1.17
N ALA A 253 -2.65 -24.14 1.55
CA ALA A 253 -2.42 -25.55 1.84
C ALA A 253 -3.31 -26.43 0.96
N SER A 254 -2.75 -27.50 0.39
CA SER A 254 -3.49 -28.47 -0.43
C SER A 254 -3.08 -29.89 -0.10
N GLY A 255 -4.00 -30.82 -0.34
CA GLY A 255 -3.79 -32.25 -0.08
C GLY A 255 -4.21 -32.65 1.33
N GLN A 256 -3.74 -33.83 1.75
CA GLN A 256 -4.03 -34.41 3.06
C GLN A 256 -2.73 -34.59 3.83
N PHE A 257 -2.73 -34.26 5.11
CA PHE A 257 -1.55 -34.39 5.95
C PHE A 257 -1.01 -35.82 5.90
N ASP A 258 -1.82 -36.84 6.16
CA ASP A 258 -1.39 -38.24 6.29
C ASP A 258 -0.91 -38.87 4.98
N VAL A 259 -1.37 -38.36 3.83
CA VAL A 259 -1.12 -38.92 2.49
C VAL A 259 -0.01 -38.14 1.78
N GLU A 260 -0.35 -37.01 1.14
CA GLU A 260 0.58 -36.08 0.53
C GLU A 260 -0.04 -34.68 0.65
N PHE A 261 0.77 -33.71 1.10
CA PHE A 261 0.37 -32.32 1.17
C PHE A 261 1.41 -31.41 0.54
N GLU A 262 0.94 -30.26 0.10
CA GLU A 262 1.74 -29.17 -0.43
C GLU A 262 1.35 -27.84 0.21
N LEU A 263 2.35 -27.17 0.78
CA LEU A 263 2.22 -25.85 1.39
C LEU A 263 2.90 -24.81 0.51
N ALA A 264 2.16 -23.80 0.10
CA ALA A 264 2.70 -22.64 -0.59
C ALA A 264 2.75 -21.45 0.38
N ALA A 265 3.94 -20.90 0.59
CA ALA A 265 4.19 -19.79 1.49
C ALA A 265 4.76 -18.60 0.72
N ALA A 266 4.01 -17.50 0.65
CA ALA A 266 4.51 -16.25 0.11
C ALA A 266 5.17 -15.43 1.23
N CYS A 267 6.43 -15.06 1.03
CA CYS A 267 7.27 -14.45 2.06
C CYS A 267 7.56 -12.96 1.82
N ARG A 268 8.00 -12.25 2.87
CA ARG A 268 8.32 -10.80 2.82
C ARG A 268 9.45 -10.43 1.85
N ASN A 269 10.32 -11.37 1.51
CA ASN A 269 11.39 -11.18 0.53
C ASN A 269 10.92 -11.18 -0.93
N GLY A 270 9.60 -11.34 -1.19
CA GLY A 270 9.08 -11.40 -2.55
C GLY A 270 9.21 -12.77 -3.20
N ASN A 271 9.42 -13.84 -2.44
CA ASN A 271 9.49 -15.19 -2.98
C ASN A 271 8.34 -16.05 -2.46
N ILE A 272 7.93 -17.03 -3.28
CA ILE A 272 7.00 -18.08 -2.87
C ILE A 272 7.77 -19.38 -2.75
N TYR A 273 7.65 -20.00 -1.58
CA TYR A 273 8.27 -21.27 -1.27
C TYR A 273 7.22 -22.37 -1.22
N ILE A 274 7.51 -23.48 -1.88
CA ILE A 274 6.62 -24.63 -1.93
C ILE A 274 7.27 -25.79 -1.18
N LEU A 275 6.58 -26.26 -0.14
CA LEU A 275 7.02 -27.35 0.72
C LEU A 275 6.13 -28.57 0.52
N LYS A 276 6.73 -29.75 0.62
CA LYS A 276 6.06 -31.06 0.52
C LYS A 276 6.29 -31.86 1.79
N ARG A 277 5.41 -32.83 2.06
CA ARG A 277 5.45 -33.72 3.25
C ARG A 277 6.84 -34.22 3.63
N ASP A 278 7.62 -34.74 2.69
CA ASP A 278 8.90 -35.40 2.97
C ASP A 278 10.10 -34.45 3.09
N SER A 279 9.90 -33.13 2.95
CA SER A 279 11.00 -32.16 2.97
C SER A 279 10.78 -31.07 4.00
N LYS A 280 11.75 -30.93 4.92
CA LYS A 280 11.80 -29.82 5.88
C LYS A 280 12.18 -28.49 5.23
N HIS A 281 12.75 -28.53 4.03
CA HIS A 281 13.17 -27.36 3.28
C HIS A 281 12.29 -27.19 2.04
N PRO A 282 12.18 -25.98 1.49
CA PRO A 282 11.38 -25.75 0.30
C PRO A 282 11.94 -26.50 -0.90
N LYS A 283 11.06 -27.24 -1.58
CA LYS A 283 11.41 -28.01 -2.78
C LYS A 283 11.49 -27.11 -4.01
N TYR A 284 10.63 -26.10 -4.08
CA TYR A 284 10.61 -25.11 -5.16
C TYR A 284 10.59 -23.70 -4.57
N SER A 285 11.29 -22.79 -5.23
CA SER A 285 11.27 -21.36 -4.97
C SER A 285 10.86 -20.62 -6.24
N ILE A 286 9.85 -19.77 -6.12
CA ILE A 286 9.36 -18.91 -7.20
C ILE A 286 9.71 -17.48 -6.83
N GLU A 287 10.60 -16.86 -7.60
CA GLU A 287 10.96 -15.46 -7.40
C GLU A 287 9.91 -14.55 -8.02
N LEU A 288 9.34 -13.65 -7.23
CA LEU A 288 8.50 -12.58 -7.73
C LEU A 288 9.36 -11.34 -7.89
N SER A 289 9.10 -10.54 -8.91
CA SER A 289 9.81 -9.27 -9.10
C SER A 289 9.50 -8.25 -8.00
N ILE A 290 8.37 -8.41 -7.30
CA ILE A 290 7.83 -7.48 -6.29
C ILE A 290 7.12 -8.25 -5.17
N GLN A 291 6.92 -7.60 -4.03
CA GLN A 291 6.14 -8.12 -2.91
C GLN A 291 4.71 -8.55 -3.31
N PRO A 292 4.25 -9.72 -2.83
CA PRO A 292 2.89 -10.19 -3.02
C PRO A 292 1.92 -9.48 -2.07
N VAL A 293 0.75 -9.12 -2.58
CA VAL A 293 -0.40 -8.59 -1.81
C VAL A 293 -1.34 -9.70 -1.35
N GLY A 294 -1.28 -10.87 -2.00
CA GLY A 294 -2.00 -12.06 -1.60
C GLY A 294 -1.62 -13.27 -2.44
N LEU A 295 -2.08 -14.43 -2.00
CA LEU A 295 -1.83 -15.73 -2.60
C LEU A 295 -3.13 -16.52 -2.59
N VAL A 296 -3.56 -16.99 -3.76
CA VAL A 296 -4.76 -17.84 -3.90
C VAL A 296 -4.45 -18.98 -4.86
N ARG A 297 -4.77 -20.21 -4.49
CA ARG A 297 -4.72 -21.36 -5.40
C ARG A 297 -6.06 -21.55 -6.07
N VAL A 298 -6.03 -21.63 -7.40
CA VAL A 298 -7.17 -22.02 -8.24
C VAL A 298 -6.78 -23.31 -8.94
N HIS A 299 -7.42 -24.42 -8.59
CA HIS A 299 -7.04 -25.76 -9.04
C HIS A 299 -5.53 -26.05 -8.86
N LYS A 300 -4.76 -26.05 -9.96
CA LYS A 300 -3.31 -26.35 -10.01
C LYS A 300 -2.45 -25.10 -10.26
N ILE A 301 -3.06 -23.92 -10.23
CA ILE A 301 -2.41 -22.64 -10.53
C ILE A 301 -2.37 -21.81 -9.26
N LEU A 302 -1.18 -21.36 -8.89
CA LEU A 302 -0.96 -20.40 -7.82
C LEU A 302 -1.09 -19.00 -8.41
N VAL A 303 -2.11 -18.27 -7.99
CA VAL A 303 -2.37 -16.90 -8.42
C VAL A 303 -1.86 -15.94 -7.36
N VAL A 304 -1.10 -14.93 -7.80
CA VAL A 304 -0.40 -13.98 -6.95
C VAL A 304 -0.70 -12.58 -7.42
N GLY A 305 -1.21 -11.73 -6.53
CA GLY A 305 -1.33 -10.30 -6.77
C GLY A 305 -0.04 -9.58 -6.38
N SER A 306 0.52 -8.75 -7.25
CA SER A 306 1.71 -7.93 -6.97
C SER A 306 1.31 -6.49 -6.64
N THR A 307 2.20 -5.75 -5.95
CA THR A 307 1.96 -4.32 -5.69
C THR A 307 2.11 -3.44 -6.93
N GLN A 308 2.69 -3.93 -8.03
CA GLN A 308 2.71 -3.26 -9.34
C GLN A 308 1.44 -3.55 -10.15
N GLU A 309 0.29 -3.53 -9.48
CA GLU A 309 -1.03 -3.57 -10.13
C GLU A 309 -1.18 -4.74 -11.12
N SER A 310 -0.58 -5.90 -10.84
CA SER A 310 -0.63 -7.04 -11.76
C SER A 310 -0.90 -8.36 -11.05
N LEU A 311 -1.65 -9.21 -11.73
CA LEU A 311 -2.03 -10.54 -11.28
C LEU A 311 -1.26 -11.58 -12.10
N HIS A 312 -0.52 -12.45 -11.44
CA HIS A 312 0.30 -13.48 -12.07
C HIS A 312 -0.22 -14.88 -11.74
N GLY A 313 -0.31 -15.76 -12.74
CA GLY A 313 -0.59 -17.18 -12.54
C GLY A 313 0.69 -18.01 -12.70
N PHE A 314 1.02 -18.82 -11.70
CA PHE A 314 2.18 -19.71 -11.68
C PHE A 314 1.77 -21.17 -11.56
N THR A 315 2.56 -22.05 -12.14
CA THR A 315 2.50 -23.49 -11.83
C THR A 315 3.19 -23.78 -10.51
N HIS A 316 2.87 -24.93 -9.90
CA HIS A 316 3.59 -25.45 -8.72
C HIS A 316 5.10 -25.65 -8.93
N LYS A 317 5.57 -25.73 -10.17
CA LYS A 317 7.01 -25.82 -10.51
C LYS A 317 7.67 -24.45 -10.68
N GLY A 318 6.93 -23.35 -10.54
CA GLY A 318 7.43 -21.99 -10.67
C GLY A 318 7.39 -21.37 -12.07
N LYS A 319 6.90 -22.09 -13.09
CA LYS A 319 6.71 -21.49 -14.42
C LYS A 319 5.53 -20.50 -14.38
N ARG A 320 5.77 -19.25 -14.78
CA ARG A 320 4.73 -18.23 -15.00
C ARG A 320 3.92 -18.56 -16.25
N LEU A 321 2.60 -18.68 -16.10
CA LEU A 321 1.66 -19.03 -17.17
C LEU A 321 1.10 -17.78 -17.87
N TRP A 322 0.64 -16.82 -17.09
CA TRP A 322 -0.02 -15.62 -17.59
C TRP A 322 0.15 -14.43 -16.63
N THR A 323 -0.15 -13.24 -17.12
CA THR A 323 -0.15 -12.00 -16.33
C THR A 323 -1.25 -11.09 -16.84
N VAL A 324 -2.02 -10.51 -15.92
CA VAL A 324 -3.10 -9.56 -16.21
C VAL A 324 -2.78 -8.26 -15.48
N GLN A 325 -2.79 -7.13 -16.22
CA GLN A 325 -2.65 -5.81 -15.63
C GLN A 325 -3.99 -5.33 -15.08
N MET A 326 -3.96 -4.81 -13.85
CA MET A 326 -5.09 -4.21 -13.17
C MET A 326 -5.13 -2.71 -13.46
N PRO A 327 -6.32 -2.07 -13.45
CA PRO A 327 -6.45 -0.63 -13.67
C PRO A 327 -6.05 0.22 -12.45
N ALA A 328 -5.84 -0.41 -11.30
CA ALA A 328 -5.55 0.23 -10.02
C ALA A 328 -4.87 -0.78 -9.07
N ALA A 329 -4.28 -0.28 -7.98
CA ALA A 329 -3.64 -1.09 -6.95
C ALA A 329 -4.57 -2.15 -6.34
N ILE A 330 -4.02 -3.37 -6.19
CA ILE A 330 -4.69 -4.50 -5.53
C ILE A 330 -4.68 -4.26 -4.02
N MET A 331 -5.84 -4.31 -3.38
CA MET A 331 -6.01 -4.15 -1.93
C MET A 331 -6.06 -5.50 -1.22
N THR A 332 -6.85 -6.44 -1.75
CA THR A 332 -6.95 -7.79 -1.22
C THR A 332 -7.42 -8.75 -2.31
N MET A 333 -7.20 -10.05 -2.09
CA MET A 333 -7.66 -11.11 -2.97
C MET A 333 -8.15 -12.31 -2.16
N ASN A 334 -9.11 -13.05 -2.69
CA ASN A 334 -9.58 -14.30 -2.09
C ASN A 334 -10.14 -15.25 -3.17
N LEU A 335 -10.28 -16.52 -2.83
CA LEU A 335 -10.88 -17.55 -3.67
C LEU A 335 -12.40 -17.41 -3.70
N LEU A 336 -12.98 -17.47 -4.90
CA LEU A 336 -14.41 -17.72 -5.11
C LEU A 336 -14.55 -19.18 -5.52
N GLU A 337 -15.14 -20.00 -4.66
CA GLU A 337 -15.41 -21.40 -4.94
C GLU A 337 -16.91 -21.68 -4.89
N GLN A 338 -17.49 -21.95 -6.07
CA GLN A 338 -18.90 -22.28 -6.21
C GLN A 338 -19.06 -23.78 -6.45
N HIS A 339 -19.36 -24.53 -5.38
CA HIS A 339 -19.51 -25.99 -5.44
C HIS A 339 -20.60 -26.46 -6.42
N SER A 340 -21.76 -25.77 -6.46
CA SER A 340 -22.90 -26.14 -7.32
C SER A 340 -22.58 -26.18 -8.82
N ARG A 341 -21.57 -25.43 -9.28
CA ARG A 341 -21.17 -25.34 -10.68
C ARG A 341 -19.70 -25.74 -10.91
N GLY A 342 -18.97 -26.09 -9.85
CA GLY A 342 -17.53 -26.39 -9.91
C GLY A 342 -16.68 -25.20 -10.39
N LEU A 343 -17.14 -23.96 -10.22
CA LEU A 343 -16.40 -22.77 -10.64
C LEU A 343 -15.44 -22.34 -9.51
N GLN A 344 -14.14 -22.31 -9.81
CA GLN A 344 -13.14 -21.68 -8.94
C GLN A 344 -12.55 -20.46 -9.67
N ALA A 345 -12.67 -19.29 -9.07
CA ALA A 345 -12.20 -18.03 -9.62
C ALA A 345 -11.46 -17.22 -8.54
N VAL A 346 -10.65 -16.26 -8.97
CA VAL A 346 -9.98 -15.33 -8.05
C VAL A 346 -10.73 -14.01 -8.01
N MET A 347 -11.06 -13.55 -6.81
CA MET A 347 -11.61 -12.22 -6.59
C MET A 347 -10.47 -11.29 -6.22
N VAL A 348 -10.46 -10.11 -6.83
CA VAL A 348 -9.45 -9.08 -6.61
C VAL A 348 -10.15 -7.77 -6.31
N ALA A 349 -9.99 -7.26 -5.08
CA ALA A 349 -10.46 -5.93 -4.69
C ALA A 349 -9.40 -4.88 -5.04
N LEU A 350 -9.82 -3.81 -5.67
CA LEU A 350 -8.96 -2.75 -6.16
C LEU A 350 -9.19 -1.42 -5.43
N ALA A 351 -8.17 -0.55 -5.43
CA ALA A 351 -8.21 0.74 -4.78
C ALA A 351 -9.21 1.73 -5.43
N ASN A 352 -9.66 1.48 -6.67
CA ASN A 352 -10.67 2.26 -7.38
C ASN A 352 -12.13 1.85 -7.04
N ALA A 353 -12.33 1.13 -5.93
CA ALA A 353 -13.64 0.63 -5.48
C ALA A 353 -14.33 -0.33 -6.46
N GLU A 354 -13.53 -1.14 -7.17
CA GLU A 354 -14.01 -2.26 -7.97
C GLU A 354 -13.52 -3.59 -7.37
N VAL A 355 -14.40 -4.59 -7.35
CA VAL A 355 -14.03 -5.99 -7.11
C VAL A 355 -14.20 -6.74 -8.43
N ARG A 356 -13.09 -7.29 -8.94
CA ARG A 356 -13.04 -8.00 -10.20
C ARG A 356 -12.89 -9.50 -9.97
N ILE A 357 -13.62 -10.30 -10.74
CA ILE A 357 -13.61 -11.76 -10.65
C ILE A 357 -12.95 -12.30 -11.91
N TYR A 358 -11.86 -13.03 -11.76
CA TYR A 358 -11.10 -13.60 -12.87
C TYR A 358 -11.12 -15.13 -12.82
N HIS A 359 -11.30 -15.74 -13.98
CA HIS A 359 -11.03 -17.15 -14.22
C HIS A 359 -9.84 -17.24 -15.17
N ASP A 360 -8.71 -17.74 -14.67
CA ASP A 360 -7.41 -17.59 -15.31
C ASP A 360 -7.12 -16.13 -15.71
N LYS A 361 -7.06 -15.85 -17.01
CA LYS A 361 -6.81 -14.53 -17.61
C LYS A 361 -8.09 -13.78 -17.96
N VAL A 362 -9.25 -14.42 -17.88
CA VAL A 362 -10.53 -13.90 -18.36
C VAL A 362 -11.27 -13.20 -17.23
N LEU A 363 -11.69 -11.96 -17.48
CA LEU A 363 -12.54 -11.20 -16.57
C LEU A 363 -13.98 -11.70 -16.67
N LEU A 364 -14.54 -12.24 -15.60
CA LEU A 364 -15.90 -12.78 -15.55
C LEU A 364 -16.96 -11.76 -15.13
N ASN A 365 -16.63 -10.90 -14.18
CA ASN A 365 -17.55 -9.93 -13.62
C ASN A 365 -16.80 -8.80 -12.90
N VAL A 366 -17.43 -7.63 -12.83
CA VAL A 366 -16.97 -6.47 -12.07
C VAL A 366 -18.10 -6.03 -11.15
N ILE A 367 -17.82 -5.92 -9.86
CA ILE A 367 -18.72 -5.39 -8.84
C ILE A 367 -18.18 -4.03 -8.43
N ARG A 368 -19.02 -2.99 -8.51
CA ARG A 368 -18.68 -1.66 -7.99
C ARG A 368 -19.13 -1.55 -6.55
N THR A 369 -18.25 -1.03 -5.69
CA THR A 369 -18.52 -0.76 -4.29
C THR A 369 -18.46 0.74 -4.01
N PRO A 370 -19.12 1.24 -2.97
CA PRO A 370 -19.08 2.66 -2.62
C PRO A 370 -17.67 3.12 -2.20
N ASP A 371 -16.94 2.24 -1.50
CA ASP A 371 -15.58 2.48 -1.02
C ASP A 371 -14.65 1.31 -1.37
N PRO A 372 -13.31 1.51 -1.35
CA PRO A 372 -12.35 0.44 -1.53
C PRO A 372 -12.51 -0.66 -0.48
N VAL A 373 -12.55 -1.91 -0.95
CA VAL A 373 -12.73 -3.10 -0.11
C VAL A 373 -11.38 -3.59 0.45
N THR A 374 -11.32 -3.84 1.75
CA THR A 374 -10.11 -4.31 2.46
C THR A 374 -10.14 -5.80 2.78
N SER A 375 -11.32 -6.40 2.88
CA SER A 375 -11.47 -7.84 3.10
C SER A 375 -12.57 -8.44 2.23
N LEU A 376 -12.36 -9.69 1.81
CA LEU A 376 -13.27 -10.48 1.00
C LEU A 376 -13.42 -11.85 1.64
N CYS A 377 -14.64 -12.38 1.70
CA CYS A 377 -14.91 -13.76 2.06
C CYS A 377 -16.10 -14.26 1.23
N PHE A 378 -15.94 -15.40 0.54
CA PHE A 378 -17.03 -16.02 -0.22
C PHE A 378 -17.30 -17.41 0.32
N GLY A 379 -18.58 -17.72 0.51
CA GLY A 379 -19.02 -19.04 0.93
C GLY A 379 -20.44 -19.02 1.48
N ARG A 380 -20.78 -20.07 2.23
CA ARG A 380 -22.10 -20.20 2.82
C ARG A 380 -22.24 -19.28 4.03
N TYR A 381 -23.25 -18.41 4.00
CA TYR A 381 -23.60 -17.51 5.11
C TYR A 381 -25.10 -17.59 5.40
N GLY A 382 -25.46 -17.77 6.68
CA GLY A 382 -26.79 -18.19 7.06
C GLY A 382 -27.15 -19.52 6.39
N ARG A 383 -28.19 -19.50 5.54
CA ARG A 383 -28.67 -20.65 4.77
C ARG A 383 -28.35 -20.57 3.27
N GLU A 384 -27.73 -19.49 2.81
CA GLU A 384 -27.41 -19.29 1.40
C GLU A 384 -25.97 -19.69 1.12
N ASP A 385 -25.77 -20.61 0.17
CA ASP A 385 -24.45 -21.21 -0.11
C ASP A 385 -23.47 -20.26 -0.80
N ASN A 386 -23.98 -19.28 -1.56
CA ASN A 386 -23.17 -18.43 -2.43
C ASN A 386 -23.26 -16.96 -2.00
N THR A 387 -22.66 -16.63 -0.86
CA THR A 387 -22.65 -15.27 -0.31
C THR A 387 -21.25 -14.69 -0.36
N LEU A 388 -21.15 -13.46 -0.88
CA LEU A 388 -19.95 -12.64 -0.87
C LEU A 388 -20.07 -11.57 0.22
N ILE A 389 -19.15 -11.61 1.17
CA ILE A 389 -19.02 -10.66 2.26
C ILE A 389 -17.79 -9.80 2.00
N MET A 390 -17.97 -8.49 2.12
CA MET A 390 -16.92 -7.51 1.87
C MET A 390 -16.92 -6.47 2.99
N THR A 391 -15.74 -6.09 3.48
CA THR A 391 -15.61 -4.92 4.37
C THR A 391 -14.89 -3.79 3.65
N THR A 392 -15.38 -2.57 3.81
CA THR A 392 -14.76 -1.37 3.22
C THR A 392 -13.67 -0.80 4.12
N ARG A 393 -12.81 0.04 3.54
CA ARG A 393 -11.77 0.77 4.30
C ARG A 393 -12.36 1.63 5.42
N GLY A 394 -13.56 2.17 5.24
CA GLY A 394 -14.30 2.95 6.23
C GLY A 394 -14.91 2.12 7.36
N GLY A 395 -14.81 0.79 7.31
CA GLY A 395 -15.40 -0.11 8.30
C GLY A 395 -16.84 -0.54 7.99
N GLY A 396 -17.34 -0.26 6.78
CA GLY A 396 -18.66 -0.69 6.35
C GLY A 396 -18.71 -2.18 5.98
N LEU A 397 -19.88 -2.80 6.13
CA LEU A 397 -20.16 -4.19 5.80
C LEU A 397 -21.08 -4.27 4.57
N ILE A 398 -20.66 -5.01 3.55
CA ILE A 398 -21.45 -5.27 2.34
C ILE A 398 -21.65 -6.79 2.20
N ILE A 399 -22.90 -7.21 2.03
CA ILE A 399 -23.28 -8.61 1.81
C ILE A 399 -24.02 -8.71 0.48
N LYS A 400 -23.46 -9.48 -0.45
CA LYS A 400 -24.08 -9.79 -1.75
C LYS A 400 -24.35 -11.28 -1.86
N ILE A 401 -25.49 -11.66 -2.41
CA ILE A 401 -25.85 -13.06 -2.68
C ILE A 401 -25.77 -13.31 -4.19
N LEU A 402 -25.08 -14.36 -4.60
CA LEU A 402 -25.02 -14.76 -6.00
C LEU A 402 -26.36 -15.41 -6.41
N LYS A 403 -26.99 -14.90 -7.47
CA LYS A 403 -28.26 -15.48 -7.97
C LYS A 403 -28.03 -16.93 -8.41
N ARG A 404 -28.95 -17.84 -8.08
CA ARG A 404 -28.88 -19.26 -8.52
C ARG A 404 -28.86 -19.40 -10.05
N THR A 405 -29.53 -18.47 -10.74
CA THR A 405 -29.57 -18.37 -12.20
C THR A 405 -28.33 -17.71 -12.81
N ALA A 406 -27.44 -17.11 -12.00
CA ALA A 406 -26.24 -16.47 -12.53
C ALA A 406 -25.28 -17.50 -13.12
N VAL A 407 -24.88 -17.25 -14.36
CA VAL A 407 -23.82 -17.99 -15.05
C VAL A 407 -22.71 -17.01 -15.41
N PHE A 408 -21.48 -17.35 -15.03
CA PHE A 408 -20.31 -16.62 -15.49
C PHE A 408 -19.95 -17.13 -16.89
N VAL A 409 -20.35 -16.37 -17.91
CA VAL A 409 -19.96 -16.62 -19.29
C VAL A 409 -18.64 -15.93 -19.52
N GLU A 410 -17.65 -16.67 -20.03
CA GLU A 410 -16.41 -16.09 -20.52
C GLU A 410 -16.75 -15.23 -21.74
N GLY A 411 -16.64 -13.91 -21.58
CA GLY A 411 -16.82 -13.01 -22.71
C GLY A 411 -15.70 -13.25 -23.71
N THR A 412 -16.01 -13.85 -24.87
CA THR A 412 -15.17 -13.83 -26.07
C THR A 412 -15.13 -12.44 -26.68
N GLY A 413 -14.85 -11.44 -25.85
CA GLY A 413 -14.56 -10.09 -26.31
C GLY A 413 -13.18 -10.12 -26.92
N GLU A 414 -13.08 -10.44 -28.21
CA GLU A 414 -11.96 -9.97 -28.99
C GLU A 414 -11.87 -8.46 -28.75
N MET A 415 -10.89 -8.04 -27.95
CA MET A 415 -10.56 -6.64 -27.82
C MET A 415 -10.16 -6.20 -29.23
N GLY A 416 -11.10 -5.59 -29.93
CA GLY A 416 -10.82 -4.92 -31.20
C GLY A 416 -9.66 -3.96 -31.05
N PRO A 417 -9.09 -3.49 -32.18
CA PRO A 417 -7.98 -2.54 -32.13
C PRO A 417 -8.30 -1.38 -31.17
N PRO A 418 -7.30 -0.88 -30.42
CA PRO A 418 -7.52 0.13 -29.39
C PRO A 418 -8.39 1.27 -29.94
N PRO A 419 -9.37 1.78 -29.18
CA PRO A 419 -10.25 2.87 -29.65
C PRO A 419 -9.48 4.12 -30.06
N ALA A 420 -8.23 4.27 -29.61
CA ALA A 420 -7.30 5.30 -30.06
C ALA A 420 -7.01 5.26 -31.58
N GLN A 421 -7.11 4.10 -32.24
CA GLN A 421 -6.95 3.97 -33.69
C GLN A 421 -8.20 4.41 -34.47
N ALA A 422 -9.36 4.56 -33.80
CA ALA A 422 -10.57 5.12 -34.40
C ALA A 422 -10.56 6.66 -34.40
N THR A 423 -9.66 7.29 -33.64
CA THR A 423 -9.52 8.75 -33.61
C THR A 423 -8.78 9.21 -34.86
N LYS A 424 -9.54 9.55 -35.90
CA LYS A 424 -9.02 10.19 -37.11
C LYS A 424 -8.22 11.44 -36.71
N ILE A 425 -6.94 11.49 -37.08
CA ILE A 425 -6.07 12.66 -36.85
C ILE A 425 -6.78 13.89 -37.40
N SER A 426 -7.03 14.88 -36.55
CA SER A 426 -7.71 16.13 -36.90
C SER A 426 -6.75 17.05 -37.66
N VAL A 427 -6.44 16.70 -38.91
CA VAL A 427 -5.64 17.56 -39.79
C VAL A 427 -6.43 18.83 -40.09
N PRO A 428 -5.92 20.02 -39.71
CA PRO A 428 -6.61 21.28 -40.00
C PRO A 428 -6.78 21.45 -41.51
N ARG A 429 -7.98 21.89 -41.95
CA ARG A 429 -8.23 22.13 -43.37
C ARG A 429 -7.51 23.39 -43.82
N LYS A 430 -6.78 23.31 -44.94
CA LYS A 430 -6.20 24.49 -45.60
C LYS A 430 -7.33 25.38 -46.10
N THR A 431 -7.35 26.61 -45.63
CA THR A 431 -8.34 27.61 -46.05
C THR A 431 -7.97 28.20 -47.41
N ARG A 432 -8.93 28.87 -48.05
CA ARG A 432 -8.67 29.61 -49.30
C ARG A 432 -7.53 30.63 -49.13
N LEU A 433 -7.46 31.30 -47.98
CA LEU A 433 -6.38 32.24 -47.66
C LEU A 433 -4.98 31.60 -47.73
N TYR A 434 -4.84 30.36 -47.25
CA TYR A 434 -3.57 29.63 -47.37
C TYR A 434 -3.21 29.40 -48.83
N VAL A 435 -4.18 29.00 -49.66
CA VAL A 435 -3.97 28.76 -51.09
C VAL A 435 -3.58 30.06 -51.81
N ASP A 436 -4.31 31.15 -51.55
CA ASP A 436 -4.04 32.46 -52.15
C ASP A 436 -2.64 32.98 -51.75
N GLN A 437 -2.23 32.78 -50.49
CA GLN A 437 -0.88 33.13 -50.02
C GLN A 437 0.20 32.29 -50.72
N THR A 438 -0.01 31.00 -50.95
CA THR A 438 0.96 30.16 -51.67
C THR A 438 1.13 30.56 -53.14
N LEU A 439 0.07 31.05 -53.79
CA LEU A 439 0.16 31.57 -55.16
C LEU A 439 0.98 32.86 -55.21
N ARG A 440 0.75 33.77 -54.25
CA ARG A 440 1.55 35.01 -54.10
C ARG A 440 3.03 34.72 -53.87
N GLU A 441 3.34 33.78 -52.97
CA GLU A 441 4.73 33.38 -52.67
C GLU A 441 5.42 32.73 -53.87
N ARG A 442 4.68 31.98 -54.70
CA ARG A 442 5.21 31.39 -55.93
C ARG A 442 5.56 32.44 -57.00
N GLU A 443 4.74 33.47 -57.15
CA GLU A 443 4.92 34.51 -58.19
C GLU A 443 5.94 35.58 -57.78
N ALA A 444 5.97 35.99 -56.52
CA ALA A 444 6.78 37.11 -56.03
C ALA A 444 7.85 36.71 -54.99
N GLY A 445 8.19 35.42 -54.91
CA GLY A 445 9.07 34.88 -53.86
C GLY A 445 10.47 35.48 -53.82
N THR A 446 11.07 35.82 -54.97
CA THR A 446 12.41 36.41 -55.05
C THR A 446 12.46 37.80 -54.39
N GLY A 447 11.46 38.64 -54.64
CA GLY A 447 11.34 39.97 -54.02
C GLY A 447 11.10 39.87 -52.52
N MET A 448 10.20 38.97 -52.08
CA MET A 448 9.94 38.71 -50.66
C MET A 448 11.20 38.25 -49.93
N HIS A 449 12.02 37.39 -50.54
CA HIS A 449 13.28 36.93 -49.97
C HIS A 449 14.29 38.09 -49.81
N GLN A 450 14.45 38.93 -50.83
CA GLN A 450 15.37 40.07 -50.77
C GLN A 450 14.98 41.06 -49.67
N THR A 451 13.70 41.43 -49.57
CA THR A 451 13.19 42.30 -48.50
C THR A 451 13.44 41.67 -47.13
N PHE A 452 13.15 40.38 -46.96
CA PHE A 452 13.40 39.68 -45.71
C PHE A 452 14.90 39.69 -45.33
N GLN A 453 15.82 39.50 -46.27
CA GLN A 453 17.26 39.55 -45.98
C GLN A 453 17.70 40.95 -45.54
N THR A 454 17.23 42.01 -46.20
CA THR A 454 17.53 43.40 -45.82
C THR A 454 17.00 43.72 -44.42
N ASP A 455 15.74 43.34 -44.13
CA ASP A 455 15.11 43.57 -42.83
C ASP A 455 15.78 42.75 -41.72
N LEU A 456 16.13 41.50 -42.00
CA LEU A 456 16.85 40.64 -41.05
C LEU A 456 18.23 41.21 -40.73
N TYR A 457 18.95 41.75 -41.72
CA TYR A 457 20.23 42.39 -41.51
C TYR A 457 20.09 43.64 -40.63
N LEU A 458 19.10 44.49 -40.91
CA LEU A 458 18.81 45.66 -40.10
C LEU A 458 18.40 45.29 -38.67
N LEU A 459 17.59 44.25 -38.51
CA LEU A 459 17.19 43.71 -37.21
C LEU A 459 18.40 43.21 -36.41
N ARG A 460 19.33 42.48 -37.05
CA ARG A 460 20.57 42.03 -36.42
C ARG A 460 21.41 43.20 -35.92
N ILE A 461 21.54 44.27 -36.71
CA ILE A 461 22.26 45.49 -36.30
C ILE A 461 21.56 46.15 -35.10
N ARG A 462 20.24 46.31 -35.15
CA ARG A 462 19.47 46.92 -34.05
C ARG A 462 19.58 46.09 -32.77
N ALA A 463 19.43 44.78 -32.88
CA ALA A 463 19.59 43.86 -31.76
C ALA A 463 21.00 43.93 -31.16
N ALA A 464 22.04 43.94 -32.01
CA ALA A 464 23.43 44.06 -31.55
C ALA A 464 23.69 45.39 -30.83
N ARG A 465 23.22 46.52 -31.36
CA ARG A 465 23.35 47.83 -30.70
C ARG A 465 22.64 47.87 -29.35
N ALA A 466 21.39 47.42 -29.30
CA ALA A 466 20.63 47.35 -28.05
C ALA A 466 21.28 46.39 -27.03
N TYR A 467 21.84 45.27 -27.50
CA TYR A 467 22.54 44.31 -26.66
C TYR A 467 23.83 44.87 -26.06
N VAL A 468 24.67 45.55 -26.87
CA VAL A 468 25.88 46.22 -26.39
C VAL A 468 25.52 47.31 -25.37
N GLN A 469 24.50 48.13 -25.65
CA GLN A 469 24.02 49.13 -24.72
C GLN A 469 23.58 48.51 -23.38
N ALA A 470 22.86 47.39 -23.40
CA ALA A 470 22.42 46.67 -22.21
C ALA A 470 23.58 46.04 -21.42
N LEU A 471 24.65 45.60 -22.11
CA LEU A 471 25.88 45.10 -21.49
C LEU A 471 26.68 46.22 -20.82
N GLU A 472 26.89 47.34 -21.51
CA GLU A 472 27.61 48.52 -20.98
C GLU A 472 26.90 49.11 -19.76
N SER A 473 25.57 49.13 -19.77
CA SER A 473 24.74 49.62 -18.66
C SER A 473 24.43 48.55 -17.60
N SER A 474 24.90 47.31 -17.77
CA SER A 474 24.67 46.19 -16.85
C SER A 474 23.19 45.97 -16.44
N LEU A 475 22.26 46.20 -17.38
CA LEU A 475 20.82 46.12 -17.13
C LEU A 475 20.27 44.68 -17.08
N THR A 476 21.11 43.68 -17.35
CA THR A 476 20.69 42.28 -17.42
C THR A 476 20.68 41.64 -16.02
N PRO A 477 19.56 41.01 -15.60
CA PRO A 477 19.46 40.34 -14.29
C PRO A 477 20.23 39.01 -14.21
N LEU A 478 21.03 38.71 -15.24
CA LEU A 478 21.80 37.49 -15.42
C LEU A 478 23.26 37.86 -15.70
N SER A 479 24.15 37.50 -14.79
CA SER A 479 25.59 37.48 -15.08
C SER A 479 25.93 36.11 -15.68
N ALA A 480 26.51 36.12 -16.88
CA ALA A 480 27.07 34.91 -17.51
C ALA A 480 28.61 34.85 -17.37
N THR A 481 29.19 35.65 -16.47
CA THR A 481 30.64 35.66 -16.25
C THR A 481 31.08 34.29 -15.76
N SER A 482 32.06 33.67 -16.44
CA SER A 482 32.55 32.31 -16.12
C SER A 482 33.00 32.14 -14.67
N ARG A 483 33.36 33.24 -14.00
CA ARG A 483 33.80 33.23 -12.59
C ARG A 483 32.63 33.29 -11.61
N GLU A 484 31.54 33.99 -11.93
CA GLU A 484 30.43 34.27 -11.00
C GLU A 484 29.09 34.41 -11.77
N PRO A 485 28.49 33.28 -12.18
CA PRO A 485 27.22 33.32 -12.89
C PRO A 485 26.06 33.45 -11.89
N LEU A 486 25.44 34.63 -11.87
CA LEU A 486 24.41 35.00 -10.90
C LEU A 486 23.09 35.31 -11.60
N LYS A 487 22.00 34.83 -11.02
CA LYS A 487 20.64 35.19 -11.42
C LYS A 487 19.97 35.96 -10.30
N LEU A 488 19.47 37.15 -10.62
CA LEU A 488 18.77 38.03 -9.69
C LEU A 488 17.32 38.23 -10.17
N HIS A 489 16.38 38.10 -9.24
CA HIS A 489 14.97 38.36 -9.51
C HIS A 489 14.32 38.98 -8.28
N ALA A 490 13.48 40.00 -8.48
CA ALA A 490 12.80 40.69 -7.39
C ALA A 490 11.29 40.48 -7.49
N VAL A 491 10.64 40.19 -6.37
CA VAL A 491 9.19 40.06 -6.24
C VAL A 491 8.68 41.09 -5.25
N VAL A 492 7.64 41.83 -5.64
CA VAL A 492 6.95 42.77 -4.75
C VAL A 492 5.70 42.11 -4.19
N GLN A 493 5.57 42.10 -2.87
CA GLN A 493 4.41 41.54 -2.15
C GLN A 493 3.78 42.63 -1.28
N GLY A 494 2.60 43.10 -1.68
CA GLY A 494 1.85 44.15 -1.00
C GLY A 494 1.28 45.16 -2.00
N LEU A 495 0.05 45.61 -1.77
CA LEU A 495 -0.66 46.55 -2.65
C LEU A 495 -0.82 47.94 -2.02
N GLY A 496 -0.38 48.11 -0.77
CA GLY A 496 -0.49 49.36 -0.02
C GLY A 496 0.76 50.24 -0.13
N PRO A 497 0.76 51.41 0.54
CA PRO A 497 1.93 52.28 0.62
C PRO A 497 3.11 51.59 1.29
N THR A 498 2.87 50.51 2.05
CA THR A 498 3.94 49.61 2.49
C THR A 498 3.87 48.27 1.75
N PHE A 499 4.99 47.85 1.18
CA PHE A 499 5.11 46.56 0.50
C PHE A 499 6.43 45.87 0.84
N LYS A 500 6.45 44.55 0.70
CA LYS A 500 7.61 43.71 0.94
C LYS A 500 8.31 43.41 -0.38
N LEU A 501 9.54 43.87 -0.54
CA LEU A 501 10.40 43.49 -1.65
C LEU A 501 11.21 42.24 -1.28
N ILE A 502 11.06 41.18 -2.07
CA ILE A 502 11.75 39.91 -1.93
C ILE A 502 12.77 39.77 -3.05
N LEU A 503 14.05 39.73 -2.70
CA LEU A 503 15.14 39.52 -3.66
C LEU A 503 15.55 38.04 -3.67
N HIS A 504 15.35 37.37 -4.80
CA HIS A 504 15.87 36.05 -5.10
C HIS A 504 17.22 36.18 -5.79
N LEU A 505 18.28 35.77 -5.11
CA LEU A 505 19.61 35.64 -5.69
C LEU A 505 19.94 34.16 -5.78
N GLN A 506 20.38 33.73 -6.95
CA GLN A 506 20.74 32.34 -7.21
C GLN A 506 22.11 32.28 -7.86
N ASN A 507 23.00 31.50 -7.26
CA ASN A 507 24.25 31.12 -7.90
C ASN A 507 23.99 29.97 -8.87
N THR A 508 24.24 30.22 -10.16
CA THR A 508 24.05 29.24 -11.24
C THR A 508 25.32 28.45 -11.55
N SER A 509 26.39 28.66 -10.76
CA SER A 509 27.61 27.86 -10.79
C SER A 509 27.36 26.45 -10.26
N THR A 510 28.08 25.48 -10.81
CA THR A 510 28.04 24.07 -10.42
C THR A 510 29.23 23.64 -9.56
N THR A 511 30.23 24.50 -9.36
CA THR A 511 31.50 24.12 -8.71
C THR A 511 32.13 25.21 -7.85
N ARG A 512 31.56 26.43 -7.84
CA ARG A 512 32.09 27.53 -7.04
C ARG A 512 31.00 28.30 -6.30
N PRO A 513 31.11 28.47 -4.96
CA PRO A 513 30.27 29.38 -4.23
C PRO A 513 30.66 30.84 -4.53
N ALA A 514 29.67 31.73 -4.60
CA ALA A 514 29.91 33.16 -4.71
C ALA A 514 30.14 33.76 -3.31
N LEU A 515 31.21 34.56 -3.17
CA LEU A 515 31.66 35.13 -1.90
C LEU A 515 31.78 36.65 -2.04
N GLY A 516 31.47 37.38 -0.97
CA GLY A 516 31.74 38.82 -0.89
C GLY A 516 30.80 39.71 -1.71
N LEU A 517 29.65 39.19 -2.14
CA LEU A 517 28.65 39.97 -2.86
C LEU A 517 28.03 41.04 -1.97
N LEU A 518 27.80 42.22 -2.55
CA LEU A 518 27.16 43.36 -1.91
C LEU A 518 25.91 43.71 -2.71
N VAL A 519 24.80 43.96 -2.02
CA VAL A 519 23.56 44.40 -2.64
C VAL A 519 23.27 45.82 -2.17
N CYS A 520 23.04 46.70 -3.14
CA CYS A 520 22.67 48.09 -2.93
C CYS A 520 21.39 48.39 -3.72
N PHE A 521 20.44 49.07 -3.09
CA PHE A 521 19.24 49.57 -3.75
C PHE A 521 19.42 51.05 -4.11
N LEU A 522 19.32 51.37 -5.40
CA LEU A 522 19.21 52.74 -5.89
C LEU A 522 17.73 53.08 -6.03
N TYR A 523 17.26 54.07 -5.29
CA TYR A 523 15.86 54.52 -5.30
C TYR A 523 15.79 56.05 -5.07
N ASN A 524 14.66 56.66 -5.41
CA ASN A 524 14.40 58.07 -5.09
C ASN A 524 13.92 58.20 -3.64
N GLU A 525 14.70 58.87 -2.79
CA GLU A 525 14.43 59.06 -1.36
C GLU A 525 13.19 59.92 -1.09
N GLU A 526 12.74 60.74 -2.06
CA GLU A 526 11.49 61.50 -1.93
C GLU A 526 10.25 60.61 -1.98
N LEU A 527 10.35 59.45 -2.65
CA LEU A 527 9.21 58.57 -2.93
C LEU A 527 9.21 57.28 -2.11
N TYR A 528 10.38 56.81 -1.67
CA TYR A 528 10.52 55.54 -0.97
C TYR A 528 11.44 55.68 0.24
N ALA A 529 11.05 55.07 1.35
CA ALA A 529 11.92 54.87 2.51
C ALA A 529 12.24 53.38 2.66
N LEU A 530 13.53 53.06 2.63
CA LEU A 530 14.06 51.71 2.80
C LEU A 530 14.99 51.66 4.03
N PRO A 531 14.63 50.96 5.10
CA PRO A 531 15.43 50.93 6.34
C PRO A 531 16.85 50.38 6.17
N ARG A 532 17.07 49.52 5.17
CA ARG A 532 18.38 48.93 4.87
C ARG A 532 18.62 48.90 3.37
N ALA A 533 19.21 49.97 2.85
CA ALA A 533 19.54 50.11 1.43
C ALA A 533 20.77 49.31 0.99
N PHE A 534 21.66 48.98 1.92
CA PHE A 534 22.93 48.30 1.64
C PHE A 534 23.15 47.12 2.59
N PHE A 535 23.55 45.98 2.04
CA PHE A 535 23.91 44.80 2.84
C PHE A 535 24.87 43.86 2.10
N LYS A 536 25.62 43.11 2.91
CA LYS A 536 26.51 42.04 2.43
C LYS A 536 25.75 40.73 2.37
N VAL A 537 25.81 40.08 1.21
CA VAL A 537 25.32 38.72 1.04
C VAL A 537 26.41 37.78 1.55
N LEU A 538 26.00 36.82 2.38
CA LEU A 538 26.90 35.77 2.86
C LEU A 538 27.25 34.82 1.71
N VAL A 539 27.67 33.59 2.03
CA VAL A 539 28.05 32.60 1.02
C VAL A 539 26.83 32.12 0.24
N LEU A 540 26.88 32.24 -1.09
CA LEU A 540 25.87 31.71 -1.99
C LEU A 540 26.34 30.37 -2.57
N ARG A 541 25.82 29.27 -2.01
CA ARG A 541 26.13 27.90 -2.43
C ARG A 541 25.52 27.59 -3.81
N GLU A 542 26.13 26.64 -4.49
CA GLU A 542 25.75 26.18 -5.83
C GLU A 542 24.30 25.68 -5.85
N GLY A 543 23.53 26.10 -6.87
CA GLY A 543 22.15 25.65 -7.09
C GLY A 543 21.10 26.14 -6.09
N GLN A 544 21.50 26.81 -4.99
CA GLN A 544 20.57 27.35 -4.01
C GLN A 544 20.05 28.74 -4.42
N SER A 545 18.74 28.91 -4.40
CA SER A 545 18.11 30.24 -4.38
C SER A 545 17.92 30.66 -2.93
N THR A 546 18.59 31.72 -2.51
CA THR A 546 18.37 32.31 -1.19
C THR A 546 17.50 33.56 -1.34
N PRO A 547 16.32 33.62 -0.69
CA PRO A 547 15.61 34.89 -0.53
C PRO A 547 16.38 35.73 0.48
N LEU A 548 17.19 36.67 0.00
CA LEU A 548 18.17 37.34 0.86
C LEU A 548 17.61 38.54 1.61
N LEU A 549 16.42 39.04 1.26
CA LEU A 549 15.76 40.07 2.06
C LEU A 549 14.24 40.06 1.92
N SER A 550 13.56 40.35 3.03
CA SER A 550 12.22 40.94 3.05
C SER A 550 12.35 42.38 3.52
N ALA A 551 12.46 43.33 2.60
CA ALA A 551 12.46 44.74 2.97
C ALA A 551 11.03 45.26 2.99
N HIS A 552 10.57 45.80 4.13
CA HIS A 552 9.39 46.64 4.16
C HIS A 552 9.77 48.00 3.58
N ILE A 553 9.27 48.31 2.40
CA ILE A 553 9.43 49.59 1.72
C ILE A 553 8.15 50.37 1.93
N SER A 554 8.26 51.59 2.45
CA SER A 554 7.13 52.50 2.64
C SER A 554 7.21 53.66 1.65
N MET A 555 6.12 53.93 0.95
CA MET A 555 5.85 55.19 0.29
C MET A 555 5.22 56.18 1.30
N PRO A 556 5.52 57.47 1.22
CA PRO A 556 4.64 58.50 1.76
C PRO A 556 3.26 58.35 1.13
N VAL A 557 2.20 58.56 1.91
CA VAL A 557 0.81 58.41 1.45
C VAL A 557 0.60 59.21 0.17
N SER A 558 0.20 58.54 -0.92
CA SER A 558 -0.30 59.24 -2.11
C SER A 558 -1.53 60.05 -1.69
N GLU A 559 -1.52 61.35 -1.96
CA GLU A 559 -2.62 62.29 -1.63
C GLU A 559 -4.00 61.89 -2.20
N GLY A 560 -4.12 60.78 -2.94
CA GLY A 560 -5.38 60.23 -3.43
C GLY A 560 -6.23 59.45 -2.41
N LEU A 561 -5.79 59.28 -1.16
CA LEU A 561 -6.58 58.58 -0.10
C LEU A 561 -7.06 59.51 1.03
N ALA A 562 -6.84 60.82 0.92
CA ALA A 562 -7.36 61.82 1.88
C ALA A 562 -8.73 62.41 1.49
N ALA A 563 -9.41 61.83 0.49
CA ALA A 563 -10.77 62.18 0.12
C ALA A 563 -11.68 60.95 0.31
N ALA A 564 -11.98 60.63 1.56
CA ALA A 564 -13.13 59.83 1.97
C ALA A 564 -13.79 60.51 3.17
#